data_AF-A0A950ZN36-F1
#
_entry.id   AF-A0A950ZN36-F1
#
_cell.length_a   1.000
_cell.length_b   1.000
_cell.length_c   1.000
_cell.angle_alpha   90.00
_cell.angle_beta   90.00
_cell.angle_gamma   90.00
#
_symmetry.space_group_name_H-M   'P 1'
#
loop_
_entity.id
_entity.type
_entity.pdbx_description
1 polymer ?
#
loop_
_entity_poly.entity_id
_entity_poly.type
_entity_poly.pdbx_seq_one_letter_code
_entity_poly.pdbx_strand_id
1 'polypeptide(L)'
;MLATMFFRRARVAPRSQELVFLDADDDLGTIRSKLESSSAEEIYLVIPRRSSVLRTPLEFRILARIANEMSSETVLVTDDPSRRRLAHQEGFRTRRSLRTLKHLMLGPDQAPPRVVVPDWVPLPNVLSFFSFLALLVIAAAAVLVAYPVMHVTLVPQTNTVSRSVDVTVDPDAQAADPSTATLPGQLITAQIDVSDSVEIPSDRTVGQDKAHGEVVVTNRRDAALNLPKGTSVATDGGSIFVTDQDQQLPPRVPVRVGITASDPGSGGNVAVGAITHFQGGGLDQLDVTNQRPTTGGTDRQAKVVTADDKKSLEDKLKKAAEDKGFSALQQRVGADQTLAHESVTVDVKGESFDQDVGAETDQLTGRMTASVSGTVFQNLAYNDLVGKVLEHGAASGEQLGAPASLGTPGVLKVDGHKVMLRVDASGVLQSAIDADGIRRALVGSSPQDARAYLGRLSGLAEPPSVDVTPSWAPRAFRIDVNVRGPK
;
A
#
# COMPACT_ATOMS: atom_id res chain seq x y z
N MET A 1 -50.98 -42.93 -47.39
CA MET A 1 -50.35 -44.22 -47.75
C MET A 1 -49.16 -44.44 -46.84
N LEU A 2 -49.25 -45.41 -45.91
CA LEU A 2 -48.10 -46.17 -45.38
C LEU A 2 -48.67 -47.33 -44.56
N ALA A 3 -48.79 -48.46 -45.24
CA ALA A 3 -49.28 -49.72 -44.70
C ALA A 3 -48.20 -50.35 -43.81
N THR A 4 -48.55 -50.65 -42.57
CA THR A 4 -47.68 -51.33 -41.61
C THR A 4 -47.71 -52.83 -41.88
N MET A 5 -46.64 -53.38 -42.45
CA MET A 5 -46.43 -54.82 -42.61
C MET A 5 -46.30 -55.50 -41.24
N PHE A 6 -47.25 -56.38 -40.91
CA PHE A 6 -47.15 -57.29 -39.77
C PHE A 6 -46.33 -58.54 -40.15
N PHE A 7 -45.11 -58.65 -39.64
CA PHE A 7 -44.36 -59.91 -39.66
C PHE A 7 -44.95 -60.88 -38.62
N ARG A 8 -45.69 -61.89 -39.09
CA ARG A 8 -46.06 -63.06 -38.29
C ARG A 8 -44.80 -63.91 -38.04
N ARG A 9 -44.23 -63.86 -36.84
CA ARG A 9 -43.25 -64.86 -36.38
C ARG A 9 -43.98 -66.18 -36.14
N ALA A 10 -43.57 -67.24 -36.84
CA ALA A 10 -44.01 -68.60 -36.59
C ALA A 10 -43.67 -69.00 -35.14
N ARG A 11 -44.66 -69.49 -34.39
CA ARG A 11 -44.44 -70.06 -33.05
C ARG A 11 -43.85 -71.46 -33.23
N VAL A 12 -42.58 -71.62 -32.87
CA VAL A 12 -41.95 -72.94 -32.67
C VAL A 12 -42.57 -73.54 -31.39
N ALA A 13 -42.89 -74.83 -31.40
CA ALA A 13 -43.38 -75.54 -30.22
C ALA A 13 -42.40 -75.38 -29.03
N PRO A 14 -42.88 -75.18 -27.80
CA PRO A 14 -41.99 -75.01 -26.66
C PRO A 14 -41.22 -76.31 -26.39
N ARG A 15 -39.89 -76.26 -26.47
CA ARG A 15 -39.02 -77.33 -25.95
C ARG A 15 -39.28 -77.48 -24.46
N SER A 16 -39.25 -78.71 -23.93
CA SER A 16 -39.32 -78.91 -22.48
C SER A 16 -38.09 -78.28 -21.83
N GLN A 17 -38.32 -77.32 -20.94
CA GLN A 17 -37.27 -76.54 -20.28
C GLN A 17 -37.30 -76.82 -18.78
N GLU A 18 -36.16 -77.16 -18.20
CA GLU A 18 -36.03 -77.37 -16.77
C GLU A 18 -34.90 -76.49 -16.19
N LEU A 19 -35.10 -76.03 -14.96
CA LEU A 19 -34.15 -75.21 -14.24
C LEU A 19 -33.55 -76.01 -13.08
N VAL A 20 -32.26 -76.33 -13.19
CA VAL A 20 -31.52 -77.10 -12.18
C VAL A 20 -30.62 -76.15 -11.41
N PHE A 21 -30.80 -76.11 -10.09
CA PHE A 21 -29.95 -75.31 -9.20
C PHE A 21 -28.83 -76.14 -8.60
N LEU A 22 -27.61 -75.62 -8.71
CA LEU A 22 -26.46 -76.14 -7.96
C LEU A 22 -26.36 -75.46 -6.60
N ASP A 23 -26.03 -76.26 -5.60
CA ASP A 23 -25.70 -75.81 -4.27
C ASP A 23 -24.22 -75.39 -4.20
N ALA A 24 -23.85 -74.66 -3.15
CA ALA A 24 -22.49 -74.15 -3.03
C ALA A 24 -21.44 -75.26 -2.88
N ASP A 25 -21.83 -76.41 -2.33
CA ASP A 25 -20.97 -77.54 -1.98
C ASP A 25 -21.08 -78.73 -2.95
N ASP A 26 -21.86 -78.59 -4.03
CA ASP A 26 -22.04 -79.65 -5.03
C ASP A 26 -20.74 -79.98 -5.78
N ASP A 27 -20.46 -81.27 -6.00
CA ASP A 27 -19.34 -81.75 -6.79
C ASP A 27 -19.72 -82.13 -8.25
N LEU A 28 -18.73 -82.44 -9.10
CA LEU A 28 -18.98 -82.87 -10.49
C LEU A 28 -19.84 -84.15 -10.59
N GLY A 29 -19.79 -85.02 -9.58
CA GLY A 29 -20.61 -86.23 -9.51
C GLY A 29 -22.09 -85.90 -9.23
N THR A 30 -22.34 -84.98 -8.30
CA THR A 30 -23.69 -84.45 -8.03
C THR A 30 -24.26 -83.73 -9.24
N ILE A 31 -23.44 -82.93 -9.95
CA ILE A 31 -23.86 -82.28 -11.19
C ILE A 31 -24.29 -83.33 -12.22
N ARG A 32 -23.51 -84.40 -12.41
CA ARG A 32 -23.87 -85.51 -13.32
C ARG A 32 -25.20 -86.14 -12.93
N SER A 33 -25.40 -86.49 -11.66
CA SER A 33 -26.65 -87.12 -11.20
C SER A 33 -27.86 -86.20 -11.37
N LYS A 34 -27.72 -84.89 -11.08
CA LYS A 34 -28.78 -83.90 -11.29
C LYS A 34 -29.14 -83.75 -12.77
N LEU A 35 -28.14 -83.84 -13.65
CA LEU A 35 -28.37 -83.80 -15.09
C LEU A 35 -29.01 -85.10 -15.63
N GLU A 36 -28.61 -86.27 -15.13
CA GLU A 36 -29.19 -87.57 -15.50
C GLU A 36 -30.65 -87.72 -15.04
N SER A 37 -31.04 -87.07 -13.93
CA SER A 37 -32.41 -87.10 -13.45
C SER A 37 -33.40 -86.27 -14.27
N SER A 38 -32.91 -85.39 -15.15
CA SER A 38 -33.75 -84.49 -15.95
C SER A 38 -34.06 -85.10 -17.32
N SER A 39 -35.34 -85.10 -17.71
CA SER A 39 -35.79 -85.51 -19.05
C SER A 39 -36.10 -84.33 -19.97
N ALA A 40 -35.61 -83.13 -19.64
CA ALA A 40 -35.87 -81.92 -20.41
C ALA A 40 -34.97 -81.81 -21.66
N GLU A 41 -35.50 -81.26 -22.76
CA GLU A 41 -34.73 -81.01 -23.98
C GLU A 41 -33.70 -79.88 -23.81
N GLU A 42 -33.99 -78.89 -22.97
CA GLU A 42 -33.08 -77.78 -22.65
C GLU A 42 -32.99 -77.59 -21.13
N ILE A 43 -31.79 -77.77 -20.58
CA ILE A 43 -31.52 -77.70 -19.13
C ILE A 43 -30.77 -76.41 -18.81
N TYR A 44 -31.34 -75.59 -17.94
CA TYR A 44 -30.70 -74.38 -17.43
C TYR A 44 -30.02 -74.69 -16.10
N LEU A 45 -28.69 -74.83 -16.11
CA LEU A 45 -27.90 -75.12 -14.92
C LEU A 45 -27.45 -73.82 -14.24
N VAL A 46 -28.00 -73.53 -13.06
CA VAL A 46 -27.71 -72.30 -12.30
C VAL A 46 -26.52 -72.53 -11.38
N ILE A 47 -25.42 -71.83 -11.65
CA ILE A 47 -24.18 -71.92 -10.87
C ILE A 47 -24.11 -70.72 -9.91
N PRO A 48 -24.29 -70.90 -8.59
CA PRO A 48 -24.20 -69.80 -7.64
C PRO A 48 -22.76 -69.29 -7.55
N ARG A 49 -22.58 -68.00 -7.23
CA ARG A 49 -21.26 -67.36 -7.10
C ARG A 49 -20.30 -68.12 -6.17
N ARG A 50 -20.83 -68.71 -5.10
CA ARG A 50 -20.04 -69.40 -4.07
C ARG A 50 -19.74 -70.88 -4.36
N SER A 51 -20.22 -71.45 -5.47
CA SER A 51 -19.98 -72.86 -5.80
C SER A 51 -18.50 -73.22 -5.76
N SER A 52 -18.14 -74.34 -5.13
CA SER A 52 -16.78 -74.87 -5.06
C SER A 52 -16.31 -75.44 -6.41
N VAL A 53 -17.23 -75.89 -7.26
CA VAL A 53 -16.98 -76.55 -8.55
C VAL A 53 -17.19 -75.60 -9.74
N LEU A 54 -16.72 -76.01 -10.92
CA LEU A 54 -16.73 -75.22 -12.17
C LEU A 54 -15.95 -73.90 -12.01
N ARG A 55 -14.73 -73.98 -11.48
CA ARG A 55 -13.78 -72.86 -11.36
C ARG A 55 -12.59 -73.01 -12.31
N THR A 56 -12.23 -74.23 -12.67
CA THR A 56 -11.06 -74.54 -13.49
C THR A 56 -11.45 -74.99 -14.91
N PRO A 57 -10.59 -74.76 -15.92
CA PRO A 57 -10.85 -75.24 -17.29
C PRO A 57 -11.11 -76.75 -17.37
N LEU A 58 -10.41 -77.53 -16.53
CA LEU A 58 -10.56 -78.99 -16.49
C LEU A 58 -11.99 -79.41 -16.11
N GLU A 59 -12.59 -78.75 -15.11
CA GLU A 59 -13.96 -79.06 -14.67
C GLU A 59 -14.99 -78.73 -15.75
N PHE A 60 -14.83 -77.63 -16.48
CA PHE A 60 -15.71 -77.30 -17.61
C PHE A 60 -15.56 -78.29 -18.77
N ARG A 61 -14.35 -78.80 -19.03
CA ARG A 61 -14.13 -79.85 -20.03
C ARG A 61 -14.77 -81.18 -19.64
N ILE A 62 -14.72 -81.54 -18.37
CA ILE A 62 -15.42 -82.73 -17.83
C ILE A 62 -16.93 -82.53 -17.96
N LEU A 63 -17.44 -81.35 -17.59
CA LEU A 63 -18.86 -81.02 -17.75
C LEU A 63 -19.29 -81.07 -19.23
N ALA A 64 -18.47 -80.58 -20.16
CA ALA A 64 -18.74 -80.63 -21.60
C ALA A 64 -18.85 -82.08 -22.10
N ARG A 65 -17.99 -82.97 -21.59
CA ARG A 65 -18.06 -84.40 -21.91
C ARG A 65 -19.35 -85.03 -21.38
N ILE A 66 -19.72 -84.75 -20.12
CA ILE A 66 -20.96 -85.25 -19.51
C ILE A 66 -22.18 -84.70 -20.26
N ALA A 67 -22.18 -83.41 -20.60
CA ALA A 67 -23.25 -82.77 -21.35
C ALA A 67 -23.41 -83.34 -22.76
N ASN A 68 -22.31 -83.67 -23.45
CA ASN A 68 -22.34 -84.28 -24.78
C ASN A 68 -22.78 -85.75 -24.77
N GLU A 69 -22.62 -86.47 -23.65
CA GLU A 69 -23.16 -87.82 -23.48
C GLU A 69 -24.69 -87.81 -23.33
N MET A 70 -25.29 -86.66 -23.00
CA MET A 70 -26.73 -86.49 -22.88
C MET A 70 -27.34 -85.86 -24.14
N SER A 71 -28.56 -86.24 -24.48
CA SER A 71 -29.31 -85.71 -25.62
C SER A 71 -29.93 -84.31 -25.37
N SER A 72 -29.58 -83.65 -24.26
CA SER A 72 -30.20 -82.40 -23.80
C SER A 72 -29.25 -81.20 -23.93
N GLU A 73 -29.76 -80.07 -24.41
CA GLU A 73 -28.98 -78.84 -24.57
C GLU A 73 -28.79 -78.15 -23.20
N THR A 74 -27.57 -78.15 -22.68
CA THR A 74 -27.27 -77.56 -21.37
C THR A 74 -26.83 -76.09 -21.50
N VAL A 75 -27.53 -75.18 -20.82
CA VAL A 75 -27.26 -73.73 -20.80
C VAL A 75 -26.85 -73.30 -19.39
N LEU A 76 -25.66 -72.72 -19.24
CA LEU A 76 -25.14 -72.32 -17.93
C LEU A 76 -25.60 -70.91 -17.55
N VAL A 77 -26.21 -70.78 -16.37
CA VAL A 77 -26.62 -69.48 -15.82
C VAL A 77 -25.69 -69.09 -14.70
N THR A 78 -24.81 -68.12 -14.96
CA THR A 78 -23.89 -67.59 -13.95
C THR A 78 -23.59 -66.11 -14.20
N ASP A 79 -23.58 -65.34 -13.12
CA ASP A 79 -23.25 -63.92 -13.16
C ASP A 79 -21.74 -63.66 -13.10
N ASP A 80 -20.93 -64.67 -12.75
CA ASP A 80 -19.46 -64.60 -12.75
C ASP A 80 -18.90 -64.56 -14.19
N PRO A 81 -18.18 -63.49 -14.58
CA PRO A 81 -17.57 -63.38 -15.90
C PRO A 81 -16.49 -64.44 -16.18
N SER A 82 -15.75 -64.89 -15.17
CA SER A 82 -14.66 -65.85 -15.33
C SER A 82 -15.20 -67.22 -15.74
N ARG A 83 -16.26 -67.66 -15.06
CA ARG A 83 -16.95 -68.92 -15.37
C ARG A 83 -17.61 -68.89 -16.74
N ARG A 84 -18.25 -67.78 -17.13
CA ARG A 84 -18.81 -67.64 -18.48
C ARG A 84 -17.75 -67.76 -19.56
N ARG A 85 -16.57 -67.21 -19.33
CA ARG A 85 -15.46 -67.29 -20.29
C ARG A 85 -14.98 -68.74 -20.45
N LEU A 86 -14.80 -69.47 -19.36
CA LEU A 86 -14.41 -70.89 -19.40
C LEU A 86 -15.50 -71.75 -20.06
N ALA A 87 -16.76 -71.51 -19.71
CA ALA A 87 -17.91 -72.18 -20.33
C ALA A 87 -17.97 -71.97 -21.85
N HIS A 88 -17.74 -70.75 -22.32
CA HIS A 88 -17.71 -70.45 -23.75
C HIS A 88 -16.53 -71.11 -24.49
N GLN A 89 -15.38 -71.28 -23.83
CA GLN A 89 -14.23 -71.99 -24.40
C GLN A 89 -14.54 -73.47 -24.65
N GLU A 90 -15.36 -74.09 -23.80
CA GLU A 90 -15.81 -75.47 -23.93
C GLU A 90 -17.13 -75.62 -24.73
N GLY A 91 -17.64 -74.53 -25.34
CA GLY A 91 -18.80 -74.57 -26.24
C GLY A 91 -20.17 -74.41 -25.59
N PHE A 92 -20.26 -74.12 -24.29
CA PHE A 92 -21.55 -73.90 -23.63
C PHE A 92 -22.18 -72.55 -23.96
N ARG A 93 -23.52 -72.53 -24.06
CA ARG A 93 -24.30 -71.28 -24.05
C ARG A 93 -24.40 -70.77 -22.61
N THR A 94 -24.19 -69.47 -22.41
CA THR A 94 -24.26 -68.86 -21.07
C THR A 94 -25.26 -67.73 -20.98
N ARG A 95 -25.90 -67.58 -19.82
CA ARG A 95 -26.78 -66.44 -19.49
C ARG A 95 -26.32 -65.77 -18.19
N ARG A 96 -26.45 -64.44 -18.13
CA ARG A 96 -26.00 -63.63 -16.99
C ARG A 96 -26.99 -63.58 -15.83
N SER A 97 -28.28 -63.85 -16.07
CA SER A 97 -29.33 -63.66 -15.07
C SER A 97 -30.56 -64.52 -15.34
N LEU A 98 -31.21 -64.93 -14.25
CA LEU A 98 -32.49 -65.63 -14.25
C LEU A 98 -33.68 -64.72 -14.58
N ARG A 99 -33.48 -63.39 -14.69
CA ARG A 99 -34.57 -62.42 -14.95
C ARG A 99 -35.39 -62.73 -16.21
N THR A 100 -34.75 -63.27 -17.26
CA THR A 100 -35.43 -63.66 -18.51
C THR A 100 -36.09 -65.04 -18.41
N LEU A 101 -35.72 -65.85 -17.42
CA LEU A 101 -36.26 -67.18 -17.13
C LEU A 101 -37.31 -67.16 -16.00
N LYS A 102 -37.81 -65.97 -15.61
CA LYS A 102 -38.86 -65.82 -14.58
C LYS A 102 -40.11 -66.66 -14.88
N HIS A 103 -40.43 -66.86 -16.15
CA HIS A 103 -41.56 -67.67 -16.59
C HIS A 103 -41.40 -69.18 -16.29
N LEU A 104 -40.18 -69.66 -16.03
CA LEU A 104 -39.90 -71.04 -15.57
C LEU A 104 -39.90 -71.15 -14.02
N MET A 105 -39.85 -70.02 -13.31
CA MET A 105 -39.87 -69.97 -11.84
C MET A 105 -41.26 -69.69 -11.26
N LEU A 106 -42.14 -69.08 -12.05
CA LEU A 106 -43.50 -68.76 -11.67
C LEU A 106 -44.40 -69.95 -12.06
N GLY A 107 -44.76 -70.77 -11.08
CA GLY A 107 -45.88 -71.72 -11.24
C GLY A 107 -47.16 -70.98 -11.65
N PRO A 108 -48.12 -71.65 -12.31
CA PRO A 108 -49.22 -71.00 -13.05
C PRO A 108 -50.15 -70.06 -12.24
N ASP A 109 -50.00 -69.94 -10.92
CA ASP A 109 -50.97 -69.29 -10.03
C ASP A 109 -50.52 -67.99 -9.33
N GLN A 110 -49.44 -67.32 -9.74
CA GLN A 110 -49.07 -66.04 -9.10
C GLN A 110 -48.71 -64.91 -10.08
N ALA A 111 -49.71 -64.12 -10.47
CA ALA A 111 -49.53 -62.79 -11.04
C ALA A 111 -49.81 -61.71 -9.97
N PRO A 112 -49.00 -60.64 -9.84
CA PRO A 112 -49.20 -59.63 -8.80
C PRO A 112 -50.43 -58.74 -9.09
N PRO A 113 -51.14 -58.26 -8.05
CA PRO A 113 -52.35 -57.46 -8.21
C PRO A 113 -52.06 -56.07 -8.80
N ARG A 114 -52.91 -55.61 -9.71
CA ARG A 114 -52.88 -54.25 -10.25
C ARG A 114 -53.43 -53.28 -9.20
N VAL A 115 -52.66 -52.25 -8.86
CA VAL A 115 -53.12 -51.15 -8.02
C VAL A 115 -54.13 -50.32 -8.81
N VAL A 116 -55.38 -50.22 -8.31
CA VAL A 116 -56.42 -49.35 -8.84
C VAL A 116 -56.50 -48.13 -7.93
N VAL A 117 -56.17 -46.95 -8.45
CA VAL A 117 -56.37 -45.67 -7.76
C VAL A 117 -57.84 -45.26 -7.86
N PRO A 118 -58.52 -44.81 -6.78
CA PRO A 118 -59.93 -44.42 -6.81
C PRO A 118 -60.22 -43.12 -7.60
N ASP A 119 -61.35 -43.08 -8.31
CA ASP A 119 -61.77 -41.99 -9.22
C ASP A 119 -62.05 -40.62 -8.57
N TRP A 120 -62.11 -40.53 -7.24
CA TRP A 120 -62.42 -39.29 -6.49
C TRP A 120 -61.19 -38.48 -6.08
N VAL A 121 -59.98 -38.93 -6.47
CA VAL A 121 -58.75 -38.15 -6.31
C VAL A 121 -58.53 -37.35 -7.60
N PRO A 122 -58.80 -36.03 -7.64
CA PRO A 122 -58.52 -35.23 -8.82
C PRO A 122 -57.01 -35.11 -8.94
N LEU A 123 -56.39 -35.98 -9.73
CA LEU A 123 -55.07 -35.69 -10.26
C LEU A 123 -55.21 -34.37 -11.03
N PRO A 124 -54.53 -33.28 -10.62
CA PRO A 124 -54.74 -31.98 -11.25
C PRO A 124 -54.41 -32.12 -12.74
N ASN A 125 -55.40 -31.89 -13.60
CA ASN A 125 -55.17 -31.79 -15.04
C ASN A 125 -54.01 -30.83 -15.25
N VAL A 126 -53.06 -31.17 -16.12
CA VAL A 126 -51.87 -30.36 -16.43
C VAL A 126 -52.26 -28.89 -16.70
N LEU A 127 -53.42 -28.68 -17.34
CA LEU A 127 -54.03 -27.38 -17.59
C LEU A 127 -54.39 -26.58 -16.32
N SER A 128 -54.89 -27.24 -15.27
CA SER A 128 -55.25 -26.62 -13.98
C SER A 128 -54.01 -26.23 -13.15
N PHE A 129 -52.90 -26.95 -13.30
CA PHE A 129 -51.64 -26.60 -12.66
C PHE A 129 -51.03 -25.35 -13.32
N PHE A 130 -51.03 -25.29 -14.65
CA PHE A 130 -50.57 -24.11 -15.38
C PHE A 130 -51.46 -22.88 -15.17
N SER A 131 -52.78 -23.04 -15.04
CA SER A 131 -53.68 -21.92 -14.74
C SER A 131 -53.47 -21.37 -13.34
N PHE A 132 -53.26 -22.23 -12.34
CA PHE A 132 -52.92 -21.80 -10.98
C PHE A 132 -51.56 -21.08 -10.93
N LEU A 133 -50.56 -21.59 -11.64
CA LEU A 133 -49.26 -20.94 -11.74
C LEU A 133 -49.35 -19.58 -12.45
N ALA A 134 -50.12 -19.48 -13.54
CA ALA A 134 -50.37 -18.23 -14.24
C ALA A 134 -51.11 -17.21 -13.34
N LEU A 135 -52.10 -17.65 -12.57
CA LEU A 135 -52.79 -16.82 -11.58
C LEU A 135 -51.81 -16.29 -10.52
N LEU A 136 -50.90 -17.13 -10.03
CA LEU A 136 -49.91 -16.75 -9.02
C LEU A 136 -48.90 -15.74 -9.59
N VAL A 137 -48.48 -15.91 -10.85
CA VAL A 137 -47.64 -14.93 -11.56
C VAL A 137 -48.38 -13.61 -11.77
N ILE A 138 -49.65 -13.64 -12.16
CA ILE A 138 -50.48 -12.43 -12.32
C ILE A 138 -50.69 -11.75 -10.96
N ALA A 139 -50.95 -12.49 -9.90
CA ALA A 139 -51.10 -11.95 -8.55
C ALA A 139 -49.79 -11.34 -8.05
N ALA A 140 -48.64 -12.00 -8.27
CA ALA A 140 -47.33 -11.47 -7.94
C ALA A 140 -47.02 -10.20 -8.75
N ALA A 141 -47.30 -10.19 -10.05
CA ALA A 141 -47.15 -9.02 -10.91
C ALA A 141 -48.08 -7.88 -10.47
N ALA A 142 -49.31 -8.17 -10.09
CA ALA A 142 -50.25 -7.19 -9.55
C ALA A 142 -49.76 -6.59 -8.23
N VAL A 143 -49.22 -7.40 -7.31
CA VAL A 143 -48.59 -6.92 -6.07
C VAL A 143 -47.37 -6.04 -6.36
N LEU A 144 -46.55 -6.40 -7.35
CA LEU A 144 -45.37 -5.64 -7.76
C LEU A 144 -45.74 -4.29 -8.38
N VAL A 145 -46.77 -4.25 -9.24
CA VAL A 145 -47.27 -3.03 -9.89
C VAL A 145 -48.06 -2.14 -8.91
N ALA A 146 -48.77 -2.75 -7.96
CA ALA A 146 -49.53 -2.04 -6.94
C ALA A 146 -48.67 -1.59 -5.74
N TYR A 147 -47.39 -1.94 -5.68
CA TYR A 147 -46.52 -1.58 -4.57
C TYR A 147 -46.24 -0.07 -4.58
N PRO A 148 -46.80 0.70 -3.62
CA PRO A 148 -46.84 2.14 -3.73
C PRO A 148 -45.51 2.76 -3.27
N VAL A 149 -44.88 3.50 -4.18
CA VAL A 149 -43.61 4.21 -3.97
C VAL A 149 -43.87 5.71 -3.97
N MET A 150 -43.36 6.41 -2.95
CA MET A 150 -43.35 7.87 -2.88
C MET A 150 -41.97 8.39 -3.27
N HIS A 151 -41.94 9.23 -4.30
CA HIS A 151 -40.76 9.98 -4.71
C HIS A 151 -40.80 11.36 -4.06
N VAL A 152 -39.80 11.64 -3.22
CA VAL A 152 -39.63 12.91 -2.53
C VAL A 152 -38.39 13.58 -3.10
N THR A 153 -38.56 14.76 -3.70
CA THR A 153 -37.42 15.57 -4.18
C THR A 153 -37.22 16.78 -3.30
N LEU A 154 -36.01 16.93 -2.74
CA LEU A 154 -35.62 18.01 -1.85
C LEU A 154 -34.49 18.80 -2.49
N VAL A 155 -34.62 20.13 -2.50
CA VAL A 155 -33.57 21.06 -2.97
C VAL A 155 -33.10 21.85 -1.74
N PRO A 156 -31.89 21.58 -1.20
CA PRO A 156 -31.37 22.30 -0.05
C PRO A 156 -31.04 23.75 -0.42
N GLN A 157 -31.15 24.66 0.55
CA GLN A 157 -30.57 25.99 0.45
C GLN A 157 -29.07 25.88 0.38
N THR A 158 -28.46 26.72 -0.46
CA THR A 158 -27.01 26.78 -0.61
C THR A 158 -26.47 28.16 -0.32
N ASN A 159 -25.34 28.19 0.37
CA ASN A 159 -24.57 29.39 0.65
C ASN A 159 -23.14 29.19 0.15
N THR A 160 -22.60 30.18 -0.56
CA THR A 160 -21.19 30.16 -0.95
C THR A 160 -20.34 30.67 0.21
N VAL A 161 -19.28 29.94 0.53
CA VAL A 161 -18.29 30.35 1.53
C VAL A 161 -16.92 30.42 0.87
N SER A 162 -16.16 31.46 1.20
CA SER A 162 -14.77 31.62 0.79
C SER A 162 -13.96 32.06 2.01
N ARG A 163 -12.94 31.30 2.36
CA ARG A 163 -12.08 31.53 3.52
C ARG A 163 -10.64 31.09 3.22
N SER A 164 -9.69 31.85 3.75
CA SER A 164 -8.30 31.42 3.80
C SER A 164 -8.13 30.43 4.96
N VAL A 165 -7.59 29.25 4.67
CA VAL A 165 -7.35 28.18 5.64
C VAL A 165 -5.85 27.99 5.80
N ASP A 166 -5.41 27.98 7.06
CA ASP A 166 -4.03 27.70 7.42
C ASP A 166 -3.92 26.22 7.80
N VAL A 167 -3.26 25.43 6.93
CA VAL A 167 -3.06 24.00 7.11
C VAL A 167 -1.63 23.74 7.57
N THR A 168 -1.46 23.00 8.66
CA THR A 168 -0.14 22.59 9.14
C THR A 168 0.15 21.17 8.69
N VAL A 169 1.15 20.98 7.85
CA VAL A 169 1.68 19.66 7.47
C VAL A 169 2.76 19.27 8.47
N ASP A 170 2.49 18.23 9.25
CA ASP A 170 3.36 17.75 10.32
C ASP A 170 3.74 16.28 10.07
N PRO A 171 5.02 15.96 9.82
CA PRO A 171 5.48 14.58 9.67
C PRO A 171 5.29 13.71 10.92
N ASP A 172 5.19 14.31 12.11
CA ASP A 172 5.04 13.59 13.36
C ASP A 172 3.56 13.27 13.68
N ALA A 173 2.62 13.91 12.97
CA ALA A 173 1.19 13.68 13.13
C ALA A 173 0.80 12.29 12.60
N GLN A 174 -0.04 11.58 13.35
CA GLN A 174 -0.47 10.22 13.01
C GLN A 174 -1.71 10.19 12.08
N ALA A 175 -2.54 11.23 12.14
CA ALA A 175 -3.79 11.32 11.40
C ALA A 175 -4.13 12.79 11.10
N ALA A 176 -4.95 13.00 10.08
CA ALA A 176 -5.44 14.33 9.75
C ALA A 176 -6.49 14.78 10.78
N ASP A 177 -6.36 16.00 11.28
CA ASP A 177 -7.26 16.61 12.26
C ASP A 177 -7.89 17.89 11.69
N PRO A 178 -9.19 17.88 11.36
CA PRO A 178 -9.90 19.06 10.86
C PRO A 178 -10.08 20.18 11.88
N SER A 179 -10.00 19.88 13.19
CA SER A 179 -10.20 20.90 14.23
C SER A 179 -8.97 21.80 14.41
N THR A 180 -7.78 21.22 14.26
CA THR A 180 -6.50 21.94 14.31
C THR A 180 -5.92 22.21 12.93
N ALA A 181 -6.63 21.83 11.86
CA ALA A 181 -6.16 21.89 10.46
C ALA A 181 -4.78 21.24 10.26
N THR A 182 -4.52 20.12 10.93
CA THR A 182 -3.24 19.41 10.86
C THR A 182 -3.32 18.23 9.89
N LEU A 183 -2.34 18.12 8.99
CA LEU A 183 -2.21 17.04 8.00
C LEU A 183 -0.93 16.22 8.29
N PRO A 184 -0.99 14.89 8.31
CA PRO A 184 0.20 14.07 8.43
C PRO A 184 1.06 14.19 7.17
N GLY A 185 2.32 14.56 7.36
CA GLY A 185 3.36 14.55 6.32
C GLY A 185 4.16 13.25 6.34
N GLN A 186 4.97 13.05 5.30
CA GLN A 186 5.99 12.02 5.28
C GLN A 186 7.34 12.68 5.03
N LEU A 187 8.33 12.37 5.85
CA LEU A 187 9.69 12.84 5.64
C LEU A 187 10.39 11.93 4.63
N ILE A 188 10.87 12.51 3.53
CA ILE A 188 11.74 11.81 2.57
C ILE A 188 13.16 12.37 2.66
N THR A 189 14.15 11.50 2.56
CA THR A 189 15.57 11.84 2.71
C THR A 189 16.37 11.36 1.52
N ALA A 190 17.38 12.14 1.11
CA ALA A 190 18.34 11.79 0.08
C ALA A 190 19.74 12.23 0.50
N GLN A 191 20.74 11.39 0.25
CA GLN A 191 22.14 11.77 0.39
C GLN A 191 22.64 12.32 -0.93
N ILE A 192 23.34 13.44 -0.88
CA ILE A 192 23.91 14.10 -2.05
C ILE A 192 25.33 14.56 -1.77
N ASP A 193 26.17 14.38 -2.78
CA ASP A 193 27.52 14.91 -2.83
C ASP A 193 27.56 16.08 -3.80
N VAL A 194 28.08 17.21 -3.34
CA VAL A 194 28.31 18.41 -4.14
C VAL A 194 29.76 18.84 -4.05
N SER A 195 30.26 19.44 -5.12
CA SER A 195 31.59 20.01 -5.19
C SER A 195 31.54 21.28 -6.01
N ASP A 196 32.25 22.30 -5.54
CA ASP A 196 32.33 23.59 -6.18
C ASP A 196 33.68 24.22 -5.83
N SER A 197 34.00 25.32 -6.51
CA SER A 197 35.26 26.02 -6.36
C SER A 197 35.12 27.52 -6.54
N VAL A 198 36.06 28.25 -5.94
CA VAL A 198 36.15 29.71 -5.99
C VAL A 198 37.59 30.09 -6.35
N GLU A 199 37.74 31.02 -7.29
CA GLU A 199 39.05 31.60 -7.64
C GLU A 199 39.49 32.61 -6.58
N ILE A 200 40.76 32.55 -6.18
CA ILE A 200 41.30 33.44 -5.15
C ILE A 200 41.87 34.73 -5.78
N PRO A 201 41.43 35.91 -5.33
CA PRO A 201 41.95 37.19 -5.81
C PRO A 201 43.45 37.36 -5.58
N SER A 202 44.14 37.99 -6.54
CA SER A 202 45.59 38.25 -6.48
C SER A 202 45.99 39.58 -5.83
N ASP A 203 45.03 40.32 -5.30
CA ASP A 203 45.19 41.65 -4.72
C ASP A 203 45.33 41.61 -3.18
N ARG A 204 45.63 40.43 -2.62
CA ARG A 204 45.84 40.27 -1.19
C ARG A 204 47.30 40.55 -0.83
N THR A 205 47.46 41.43 0.14
CA THR A 205 48.76 41.79 0.72
C THR A 205 49.14 40.76 1.78
N VAL A 206 50.30 40.13 1.61
CA VAL A 206 50.87 39.14 2.52
C VAL A 206 52.28 39.57 2.90
N GLY A 207 52.63 39.41 4.17
CA GLY A 207 53.97 39.71 4.65
C GLY A 207 55.02 38.81 4.00
N GLN A 208 56.10 39.40 3.51
CA GLN A 208 57.21 38.68 2.89
C GLN A 208 58.40 38.63 3.85
N ASP A 209 58.99 39.79 4.15
CA ASP A 209 60.14 39.90 5.02
C ASP A 209 59.73 40.29 6.45
N LYS A 210 60.48 39.83 7.45
CA LYS A 210 60.26 40.18 8.86
C LYS A 210 60.98 41.47 9.21
N ALA A 211 60.35 42.30 10.02
CA ALA A 211 61.01 43.49 10.57
C ALA A 211 62.00 43.09 11.67
N HIS A 212 63.14 43.77 11.68
CA HIS A 212 64.20 43.62 12.67
C HIS A 212 64.43 44.93 13.39
N GLY A 213 64.93 44.86 14.61
CA GLY A 213 65.39 46.03 15.33
C GLY A 213 65.98 45.69 16.68
N GLU A 214 66.07 46.70 17.53
CA GLU A 214 66.66 46.58 18.86
C GLU A 214 65.74 47.21 19.89
N VAL A 215 65.60 46.55 21.02
CA VAL A 215 64.96 47.11 22.21
C VAL A 215 65.98 47.30 23.31
N VAL A 216 65.77 48.32 24.13
CA VAL A 216 66.51 48.55 25.36
C VAL A 216 65.69 47.97 26.49
N VAL A 217 66.26 46.96 27.15
CA VAL A 217 65.66 46.32 28.31
C VAL A 217 66.40 46.79 29.57
N THR A 218 65.65 47.27 30.55
CA THR A 218 66.20 47.69 31.85
C THR A 218 65.65 46.79 32.94
N ASN A 219 66.56 46.07 33.61
CA ASN A 219 66.20 45.21 34.72
C ASN A 219 66.07 46.04 36.03
N ARG A 220 64.84 46.16 36.56
CA ARG A 220 64.59 46.88 37.82
C ARG A 220 64.89 46.06 39.08
N ARG A 221 65.29 44.79 38.93
CA ARG A 221 65.69 43.94 40.06
C ARG A 221 67.09 44.32 40.56
N ASP A 222 67.37 43.93 41.80
CA ASP A 222 68.70 44.07 42.40
C ASP A 222 69.65 42.90 42.06
N ALA A 223 69.16 41.89 41.32
CA ALA A 223 69.93 40.74 40.85
C ALA A 223 69.91 40.64 39.31
N ALA A 224 70.98 40.06 38.74
CA ALA A 224 71.03 39.79 37.31
C ALA A 224 69.96 38.76 36.89
N LEU A 225 69.35 38.98 35.73
CA LEU A 225 68.36 38.09 35.14
C LEU A 225 68.84 37.63 33.76
N ASN A 226 68.68 36.36 33.43
CA ASN A 226 68.90 35.89 32.07
C ASN A 226 67.58 35.99 31.28
N LEU A 227 67.59 36.75 30.19
CA LEU A 227 66.48 36.86 29.26
C LEU A 227 66.71 35.82 28.14
N PRO A 228 65.93 34.73 28.08
CA PRO A 228 66.13 33.72 27.05
C PRO A 228 65.71 34.22 25.67
N LYS A 229 66.38 33.71 24.63
CA LYS A 229 65.92 33.76 23.25
C LYS A 229 64.49 33.24 23.18
N GLY A 230 63.66 33.86 22.36
CA GLY A 230 62.26 33.46 22.27
C GLY A 230 61.34 34.26 23.20
N THR A 231 61.87 35.13 24.05
CA THR A 231 61.03 36.01 24.87
C THR A 231 60.30 37.02 24.00
N SER A 232 58.98 37.12 24.17
CA SER A 232 58.11 37.99 23.37
C SER A 232 57.95 39.39 23.98
N VAL A 233 58.05 40.42 23.14
CA VAL A 233 57.74 41.82 23.45
C VAL A 233 56.68 42.31 22.48
N ALA A 234 55.79 43.18 22.94
CA ALA A 234 54.65 43.62 22.17
C ALA A 234 54.53 45.16 22.15
N THR A 235 53.88 45.64 21.11
CA THR A 235 53.41 47.02 21.02
C THR A 235 51.98 47.12 21.53
N ASP A 236 51.57 48.31 21.95
CA ASP A 236 50.15 48.58 22.27
C ASP A 236 49.25 48.43 21.03
N GLY A 237 49.84 48.45 19.82
CA GLY A 237 49.18 48.22 18.54
C GLY A 237 49.09 46.76 18.10
N GLY A 238 49.56 45.80 18.92
CA GLY A 238 49.39 44.36 18.68
C GLY A 238 50.53 43.67 17.90
N SER A 239 51.56 44.38 17.44
CA SER A 239 52.73 43.75 16.80
C SER A 239 53.59 43.05 17.84
N ILE A 240 53.91 41.78 17.61
CA ILE A 240 54.72 40.95 18.52
C ILE A 240 56.11 40.75 17.92
N PHE A 241 57.13 40.87 18.76
CA PHE A 241 58.53 40.61 18.42
C PHE A 241 59.12 39.62 19.40
N VAL A 242 60.14 38.91 18.95
CA VAL A 242 60.81 37.85 19.70
C VAL A 242 62.29 38.17 19.78
N THR A 243 62.88 37.96 20.96
CA THR A 243 64.32 38.14 21.19
C THR A 243 65.14 37.12 20.43
N ASP A 244 66.22 37.58 19.78
CA ASP A 244 67.02 36.76 18.86
C ASP A 244 68.04 35.84 19.55
N GLN A 245 68.42 36.19 20.79
CA GLN A 245 69.46 35.51 21.57
C GLN A 245 69.23 35.62 23.08
N ASP A 246 69.88 34.74 23.83
CA ASP A 246 69.95 34.84 25.29
C ASP A 246 70.76 36.07 25.69
N GLN A 247 70.21 36.90 26.58
CA GLN A 247 70.87 38.09 27.06
C GLN A 247 70.89 38.13 28.58
N GLN A 248 72.09 38.27 29.16
CA GLN A 248 72.22 38.55 30.59
C GLN A 248 71.94 40.05 30.84
N LEU A 249 70.96 40.32 31.72
CA LEU A 249 70.54 41.66 32.12
C LEU A 249 71.06 41.99 33.53
N PRO A 250 72.12 42.81 33.66
CA PRO A 250 72.60 43.28 34.96
C PRO A 250 71.56 44.15 35.67
N PRO A 251 71.61 44.25 37.00
CA PRO A 251 70.67 45.09 37.75
C PRO A 251 70.86 46.58 37.41
N ARG A 252 69.74 47.27 37.12
CA ARG A 252 69.67 48.73 36.88
C ARG A 252 70.48 49.25 35.68
N VAL A 253 70.91 48.37 34.78
CA VAL A 253 71.65 48.75 33.55
C VAL A 253 70.78 48.51 32.32
N PRO A 254 70.63 49.52 31.43
CA PRO A 254 69.95 49.32 30.15
C PRO A 254 70.82 48.49 29.20
N VAL A 255 70.28 47.39 28.69
CA VAL A 255 70.95 46.49 27.74
C VAL A 255 70.18 46.46 26.42
N ARG A 256 70.91 46.52 25.29
CA ARG A 256 70.30 46.37 23.97
C ARG A 256 70.14 44.90 23.62
N VAL A 257 68.95 44.53 23.17
CA VAL A 257 68.59 43.19 22.76
C VAL A 257 68.03 43.24 21.34
N GLY A 258 68.58 42.41 20.45
CA GLY A 258 68.06 42.23 19.10
C GLY A 258 66.72 41.53 19.12
N ILE A 259 65.80 42.03 18.31
CA ILE A 259 64.45 41.49 18.17
C ILE A 259 64.07 41.33 16.70
N THR A 260 63.30 40.28 16.44
CA THR A 260 62.69 40.00 15.13
C THR A 260 61.17 39.90 15.27
N ALA A 261 60.43 40.47 14.32
CA ALA A 261 58.98 40.38 14.30
C ALA A 261 58.51 38.92 14.23
N SER A 262 57.48 38.59 15.02
CA SER A 262 56.86 37.26 15.00
C SER A 262 56.26 36.98 13.63
N ASP A 263 55.51 37.95 13.10
CA ASP A 263 54.83 37.85 11.81
C ASP A 263 55.61 38.64 10.74
N PRO A 264 55.74 38.10 9.51
CA PRO A 264 56.31 38.84 8.39
C PRO A 264 55.36 39.97 7.97
N GLY A 265 55.92 41.03 7.38
CA GLY A 265 55.15 42.14 6.81
C GLY A 265 55.53 43.52 7.31
N SER A 266 55.04 44.53 6.61
CA SER A 266 55.30 45.94 6.91
C SER A 266 54.71 46.39 8.26
N GLY A 267 53.70 45.68 8.78
CA GLY A 267 53.13 45.89 10.12
C GLY A 267 54.12 45.66 11.27
N GLY A 268 55.24 44.97 11.00
CA GLY A 268 56.36 44.85 11.93
C GLY A 268 57.26 46.10 11.98
N ASN A 269 57.10 47.08 11.08
CA ASN A 269 57.89 48.31 11.07
C ASN A 269 57.23 49.37 11.99
N VAL A 270 57.68 49.43 13.23
CA VAL A 270 57.08 50.29 14.26
C VAL A 270 57.97 51.47 14.57
N ALA A 271 57.34 52.60 14.91
CA ALA A 271 58.05 53.84 15.26
C ALA A 271 58.84 53.69 16.58
N VAL A 272 59.72 54.65 16.84
CA VAL A 272 60.44 54.77 18.12
C VAL A 272 59.45 54.82 19.28
N GLY A 273 59.72 54.05 20.34
CA GLY A 273 58.91 54.00 21.56
C GLY A 273 57.61 53.21 21.46
N ALA A 274 57.31 52.56 20.34
CA ALA A 274 56.08 51.79 20.14
C ALA A 274 56.08 50.42 20.86
N ILE A 275 57.25 49.84 21.13
CA ILE A 275 57.38 48.60 21.91
C ILE A 275 57.49 48.97 23.38
N THR A 276 56.50 48.56 24.18
CA THR A 276 56.29 49.10 25.53
C THR A 276 56.29 48.04 26.63
N HIS A 277 55.99 46.77 26.29
CA HIS A 277 55.80 45.72 27.30
C HIS A 277 56.23 44.33 26.82
N PHE A 278 56.46 43.44 27.78
CA PHE A 278 56.69 42.01 27.55
C PHE A 278 55.36 41.25 27.51
N GLN A 279 55.31 40.19 26.69
CA GLN A 279 54.17 39.29 26.62
C GLN A 279 54.49 38.01 27.40
N GLY A 280 53.90 37.86 28.59
CA GLY A 280 54.11 36.71 29.47
C GLY A 280 54.26 37.09 30.94
N GLY A 281 54.02 36.14 31.84
CA GLY A 281 54.10 36.39 33.29
C GLY A 281 55.54 36.39 33.83
N GLY A 282 55.81 37.19 34.86
CA GLY A 282 57.08 37.17 35.60
C GLY A 282 58.16 38.13 35.10
N LEU A 283 57.84 38.99 34.12
CA LEU A 283 58.72 40.02 33.56
C LEU A 283 58.30 41.46 33.93
N ASP A 284 57.38 41.63 34.87
CA ASP A 284 56.82 42.93 35.28
C ASP A 284 57.84 43.91 35.89
N GLN A 285 59.02 43.39 36.24
CA GLN A 285 60.15 44.17 36.77
C GLN A 285 61.19 44.50 35.69
N LEU A 286 60.89 44.26 34.42
CA LEU A 286 61.68 44.68 33.28
C LEU A 286 60.95 45.81 32.54
N ASP A 287 61.66 46.89 32.24
CA ASP A 287 61.19 47.89 31.28
C ASP A 287 61.73 47.56 29.90
N VAL A 288 60.93 47.73 28.87
CA VAL A 288 61.35 47.60 27.48
C VAL A 288 60.93 48.83 26.68
N THR A 289 61.85 49.34 25.87
CA THR A 289 61.54 50.41 24.92
C THR A 289 62.44 50.32 23.69
N ASN A 290 61.89 50.53 22.49
CA ASN A 290 62.70 50.63 21.28
C ASN A 290 63.14 52.08 21.04
N GLN A 291 64.44 52.34 21.10
CA GLN A 291 65.00 53.68 20.86
C GLN A 291 65.14 54.00 19.36
N ARG A 292 65.03 52.99 18.50
CA ARG A 292 65.06 53.08 17.04
C ARG A 292 63.82 52.41 16.47
N PRO A 293 63.33 52.86 15.30
CA PRO A 293 62.25 52.14 14.63
C PRO A 293 62.72 50.74 14.22
N THR A 294 61.80 49.79 14.18
CA THR A 294 62.07 48.50 13.53
C THR A 294 61.85 48.66 12.02
N THR A 295 62.69 48.00 11.22
CA THR A 295 62.66 48.13 9.75
C THR A 295 62.94 46.78 9.09
N GLY A 296 62.72 46.69 7.78
CA GLY A 296 62.96 45.48 7.00
C GLY A 296 61.72 44.61 6.78
N GLY A 297 60.59 44.92 7.43
CA GLY A 297 59.33 44.28 7.10
C GLY A 297 58.80 44.76 5.75
N THR A 298 58.53 43.84 4.84
CA THR A 298 57.99 44.13 3.49
C THR A 298 56.76 43.29 3.25
N ASP A 299 55.84 43.82 2.43
CA ASP A 299 54.68 43.06 1.97
C ASP A 299 54.78 42.79 0.47
N ARG A 300 54.13 41.72 0.02
CA ARG A 300 53.91 41.41 -1.39
C ARG A 300 52.46 41.09 -1.68
N GLN A 301 52.09 41.15 -2.95
CA GLN A 301 50.79 40.68 -3.43
C GLN A 301 50.85 39.17 -3.67
N ALA A 302 49.86 38.43 -3.16
CA ALA A 302 49.74 36.99 -3.31
C ALA A 302 48.27 36.56 -3.34
N LYS A 303 48.00 35.39 -3.89
CA LYS A 303 46.67 34.76 -3.81
C LYS A 303 46.64 33.88 -2.58
N VAL A 304 46.04 34.37 -1.50
CA VAL A 304 45.94 33.64 -0.23
C VAL A 304 44.49 33.43 0.15
N VAL A 305 44.19 32.20 0.57
CA VAL A 305 42.86 31.82 1.05
C VAL A 305 42.55 32.55 2.35
N THR A 306 41.45 33.28 2.37
CA THR A 306 40.93 33.93 3.58
C THR A 306 39.79 33.13 4.21
N ALA A 307 39.44 33.45 5.46
CA ALA A 307 38.27 32.87 6.11
C ALA A 307 36.96 33.23 5.40
N ASP A 308 36.90 34.41 4.78
CA ASP A 308 35.73 34.87 4.03
C ASP A 308 35.56 34.08 2.71
N ASP A 309 36.66 33.72 2.04
CA ASP A 309 36.61 32.89 0.83
C ASP A 309 36.08 31.50 1.16
N LYS A 310 36.59 30.91 2.25
CA LYS A 310 36.11 29.61 2.75
C LYS A 310 34.62 29.67 3.11
N LYS A 311 34.20 30.68 3.87
CA LYS A 311 32.78 30.90 4.22
C LYS A 311 31.89 31.06 2.99
N SER A 312 32.35 31.83 2.00
CA SER A 312 31.61 32.05 0.76
C SER A 312 31.45 30.74 -0.03
N LEU A 313 32.49 29.91 -0.06
CA LEU A 313 32.43 28.58 -0.67
C LEU A 313 31.53 27.61 0.13
N GLU A 314 31.57 27.63 1.46
CA GLU A 314 30.66 26.87 2.34
C GLU A 314 29.20 27.21 2.03
N ASP A 315 28.86 28.50 1.96
CA ASP A 315 27.50 28.97 1.68
C ASP A 315 27.07 28.59 0.24
N LYS A 316 28.00 28.64 -0.73
CA LYS A 316 27.77 28.20 -2.11
C LYS A 316 27.50 26.69 -2.20
N LEU A 317 28.28 25.88 -1.46
CA LEU A 317 28.09 24.43 -1.38
C LEU A 317 26.76 24.07 -0.71
N LYS A 318 26.36 24.75 0.36
CA LYS A 318 25.05 24.56 1.01
C LYS A 318 23.91 24.83 0.05
N LYS A 319 23.97 25.94 -0.69
CA LYS A 319 22.95 26.26 -1.70
C LYS A 319 22.91 25.24 -2.83
N ALA A 320 24.07 24.81 -3.33
CA ALA A 320 24.14 23.75 -4.34
C ALA A 320 23.59 22.42 -3.81
N ALA A 321 23.80 22.13 -2.52
CA ALA A 321 23.26 20.97 -1.83
C ALA A 321 21.73 21.05 -1.71
N GLU A 322 21.17 22.21 -1.37
CA GLU A 322 19.73 22.48 -1.38
C GLU A 322 19.11 22.26 -2.76
N ASP A 323 19.65 22.89 -3.80
CA ASP A 323 19.12 22.83 -5.17
C ASP A 323 19.16 21.40 -5.75
N LYS A 324 20.31 20.72 -5.60
CA LYS A 324 20.49 19.34 -6.06
C LYS A 324 19.67 18.36 -5.22
N GLY A 325 19.61 18.58 -3.92
CA GLY A 325 18.82 17.80 -2.97
C GLY A 325 17.33 17.90 -3.28
N PHE A 326 16.80 19.10 -3.48
CA PHE A 326 15.41 19.33 -3.88
C PHE A 326 15.08 18.58 -5.18
N SER A 327 15.92 18.69 -6.20
CA SER A 327 15.73 17.99 -7.48
C SER A 327 15.72 16.46 -7.28
N ALA A 328 16.62 15.93 -6.46
CA ALA A 328 16.69 14.50 -6.15
C ALA A 328 15.49 14.01 -5.33
N LEU A 329 14.99 14.83 -4.39
CA LEU A 329 13.78 14.53 -3.64
C LEU A 329 12.56 14.55 -4.57
N GLN A 330 12.43 15.55 -5.43
CA GLN A 330 11.32 15.70 -6.38
C GLN A 330 11.18 14.49 -7.31
N GLN A 331 12.28 13.89 -7.75
CA GLN A 331 12.28 12.65 -8.54
C GLN A 331 11.74 11.42 -7.79
N ARG A 332 11.73 11.46 -6.46
CA ARG A 332 11.23 10.39 -5.58
C ARG A 332 9.80 10.64 -5.10
N VAL A 333 9.25 11.83 -5.31
CA VAL A 333 7.87 12.17 -4.96
C VAL A 333 6.92 11.40 -5.90
N GLY A 334 5.92 10.73 -5.32
CA GLY A 334 4.87 10.07 -6.12
C GLY A 334 3.98 11.06 -6.86
N ALA A 335 3.33 10.65 -7.94
CA ALA A 335 2.46 11.52 -8.74
C ALA A 335 1.31 12.19 -7.96
N ASP A 336 0.85 11.54 -6.88
CA ASP A 336 -0.23 12.03 -6.00
C ASP A 336 0.28 12.77 -4.75
N GLN A 337 1.59 13.03 -4.68
CA GLN A 337 2.24 13.72 -3.57
C GLN A 337 2.83 15.05 -4.03
N THR A 338 2.89 16.00 -3.11
CA THR A 338 3.57 17.27 -3.31
C THR A 338 4.66 17.43 -2.26
N LEU A 339 5.85 17.86 -2.69
CA LEU A 339 6.96 18.26 -1.82
C LEU A 339 6.83 19.75 -1.52
N ALA A 340 6.81 20.10 -0.25
CA ALA A 340 6.92 21.51 0.15
C ALA A 340 8.38 21.97 -0.03
N HIS A 341 8.64 22.84 -1.00
CA HIS A 341 9.99 23.27 -1.36
C HIS A 341 10.72 23.92 -0.16
N GLU A 342 10.01 24.73 0.60
CA GLU A 342 10.50 25.46 1.77
C GLU A 342 10.76 24.55 2.97
N SER A 343 10.28 23.30 2.95
CA SER A 343 10.55 22.30 3.99
C SER A 343 11.89 21.58 3.84
N VAL A 344 12.60 21.85 2.74
CA VAL A 344 13.88 21.23 2.45
C VAL A 344 14.91 21.73 3.46
N THR A 345 15.52 20.80 4.16
CA THR A 345 16.56 21.04 5.15
C THR A 345 17.80 20.24 4.77
N VAL A 346 18.97 20.85 4.97
CA VAL A 346 20.26 20.26 4.64
C VAL A 346 21.04 19.99 5.92
N ASP A 347 21.27 18.71 6.19
CA ASP A 347 22.10 18.26 7.29
C ASP A 347 23.48 17.84 6.76
N VAL A 348 24.51 18.63 7.08
CA VAL A 348 25.88 18.41 6.58
C VAL A 348 26.49 17.21 7.31
N LYS A 349 26.77 16.14 6.58
CA LYS A 349 27.39 14.91 7.13
C LYS A 349 28.91 14.93 7.05
N GLY A 350 29.45 15.62 6.05
CA GLY A 350 30.89 15.78 5.88
C GLY A 350 31.21 16.95 4.97
N GLU A 351 32.32 17.62 5.26
CA GLU A 351 32.84 18.72 4.46
C GLU A 351 34.36 18.64 4.43
N SER A 352 34.94 18.92 3.27
CA SER A 352 36.38 18.95 3.07
C SER A 352 36.76 20.03 2.07
N PHE A 353 37.90 20.68 2.33
CA PHE A 353 38.53 21.66 1.45
C PHE A 353 39.90 21.15 1.04
N ASP A 354 40.34 21.51 -0.16
CA ASP A 354 41.66 21.16 -0.67
C ASP A 354 42.79 22.02 -0.07
N GLN A 355 42.46 23.19 0.49
CA GLN A 355 43.41 24.14 1.08
C GLN A 355 42.89 24.73 2.40
N ASP A 356 43.85 25.11 3.26
CA ASP A 356 43.59 25.79 4.53
C ASP A 356 43.65 27.32 4.39
N VAL A 357 43.07 28.04 5.36
CA VAL A 357 43.19 29.50 5.45
C VAL A 357 44.67 29.87 5.61
N GLY A 358 45.14 30.82 4.80
CA GLY A 358 46.54 31.22 4.73
C GLY A 358 47.36 30.49 3.65
N ALA A 359 46.81 29.45 3.00
CA ALA A 359 47.48 28.77 1.89
C ALA A 359 47.53 29.63 0.62
N GLU A 360 48.65 29.56 -0.10
CA GLU A 360 48.81 30.20 -1.42
C GLU A 360 48.33 29.26 -2.54
N THR A 361 47.24 29.63 -3.20
CA THR A 361 46.63 28.86 -4.30
C THR A 361 45.87 29.78 -5.26
N ASP A 362 45.71 29.35 -6.51
CA ASP A 362 44.86 30.04 -7.49
C ASP A 362 43.37 29.84 -7.23
N GLN A 363 43.00 28.70 -6.64
CA GLN A 363 41.62 28.25 -6.49
C GLN A 363 41.46 27.45 -5.20
N LEU A 364 40.31 27.63 -4.56
CA LEU A 364 39.87 26.84 -3.41
C LEU A 364 38.73 25.91 -3.87
N THR A 365 38.88 24.61 -3.66
CA THR A 365 37.88 23.60 -4.00
C THR A 365 37.32 22.96 -2.74
N GLY A 366 36.00 22.85 -2.69
CA GLY A 366 35.29 22.21 -1.60
C GLY A 366 34.47 21.02 -2.06
N ARG A 367 34.32 20.04 -1.17
CA ARG A 367 33.39 18.92 -1.31
C ARG A 367 32.53 18.84 -0.06
N MET A 368 31.24 18.66 -0.25
CA MET A 368 30.27 18.52 0.81
C MET A 368 29.38 17.31 0.55
N THR A 369 29.27 16.46 1.56
CA THR A 369 28.30 15.36 1.62
C THR A 369 27.21 15.78 2.59
N ALA A 370 25.98 15.88 2.10
CA ALA A 370 24.84 16.30 2.91
C ALA A 370 23.68 15.30 2.80
N SER A 371 22.95 15.16 3.90
CA SER A 371 21.65 14.49 3.93
C SER A 371 20.58 15.55 3.83
N VAL A 372 19.86 15.56 2.71
CA VAL A 372 18.77 16.50 2.45
C VAL A 372 17.47 15.81 2.78
N SER A 373 16.60 16.50 3.51
CA SER A 373 15.28 15.99 3.88
C SER A 373 14.20 17.00 3.62
N GLY A 374 13.01 16.53 3.23
CA GLY A 374 11.86 17.37 2.96
C GLY A 374 10.56 16.65 3.24
N THR A 375 9.53 17.43 3.56
CA THR A 375 8.20 16.93 3.91
C THR A 375 7.33 16.85 2.67
N VAL A 376 6.80 15.66 2.39
CA VAL A 376 5.79 15.44 1.35
C VAL A 376 4.42 15.21 1.98
N PHE A 377 3.37 15.58 1.27
CA PHE A 377 1.99 15.30 1.66
C PHE A 377 1.18 14.83 0.46
N GLN A 378 0.09 14.10 0.73
CA GLN A 378 -0.80 13.60 -0.33
C GLN A 378 -1.81 14.67 -0.75
N ASN A 379 -1.95 14.89 -2.06
CA ASN A 379 -2.81 15.93 -2.61
C ASN A 379 -4.29 15.69 -2.27
N LEU A 380 -4.74 14.43 -2.36
CA LEU A 380 -6.13 14.07 -2.02
C LEU A 380 -6.44 14.27 -0.54
N ALA A 381 -5.50 13.89 0.35
CA ALA A 381 -5.68 14.06 1.79
C ALA A 381 -5.68 15.54 2.19
N TYR A 382 -4.85 16.36 1.53
CA TYR A 382 -4.85 17.80 1.71
C TYR A 382 -6.20 18.43 1.31
N ASN A 383 -6.71 18.08 0.11
CA ASN A 383 -7.98 18.60 -0.38
C ASN A 383 -9.16 18.19 0.51
N ASP A 384 -9.19 16.93 0.98
CA ASP A 384 -10.20 16.41 1.91
C ASP A 384 -10.16 17.13 3.26
N LEU A 385 -8.96 17.35 3.81
CA LEU A 385 -8.79 18.08 5.07
C LEU A 385 -9.31 19.52 4.95
N VAL A 386 -8.94 20.25 3.91
CA VAL A 386 -9.41 21.64 3.72
C VAL A 386 -10.93 21.69 3.59
N GLY A 387 -11.54 20.74 2.88
CA GLY A 387 -13.00 20.60 2.83
C GLY A 387 -13.61 20.43 4.21
N LYS A 388 -13.07 19.49 5.01
CA LYS A 388 -13.53 19.26 6.39
C LYS A 388 -13.33 20.46 7.31
N VAL A 389 -12.27 21.23 7.14
CA VAL A 389 -12.03 22.47 7.90
C VAL A 389 -13.08 23.54 7.53
N LEU A 390 -13.44 23.66 6.25
CA LEU A 390 -14.53 24.55 5.81
C LEU A 390 -15.88 24.13 6.41
N GLU A 391 -16.19 22.83 6.44
CA GLU A 391 -17.40 22.29 7.08
C GLU A 391 -17.40 22.51 8.59
N HIS A 392 -16.26 22.32 9.25
CA HIS A 392 -16.15 22.55 10.69
C HIS A 392 -16.41 24.01 11.08
N GLY A 393 -16.07 24.95 10.18
CA GLY A 393 -16.37 26.36 10.33
C GLY A 393 -17.75 26.80 9.81
N ALA A 394 -18.56 25.88 9.27
CA ALA A 394 -19.92 26.16 8.79
C ALA A 394 -20.93 26.26 9.94
N ALA A 395 -22.12 26.79 9.67
CA ALA A 395 -23.17 26.84 10.68
C ALA A 395 -23.69 25.42 10.98
N SER A 396 -24.22 25.21 12.18
CA SER A 396 -24.80 23.92 12.59
C SER A 396 -25.86 23.46 11.58
N GLY A 397 -25.66 22.28 10.99
CA GLY A 397 -26.58 21.71 10.01
C GLY A 397 -26.32 22.12 8.57
N GLU A 398 -25.13 22.63 8.24
CA GLU A 398 -24.64 22.79 6.86
C GLU A 398 -23.53 21.75 6.56
N GLN A 399 -23.41 21.34 5.29
CA GLN A 399 -22.37 20.44 4.79
C GLN A 399 -21.93 20.89 3.39
N LEU A 400 -20.75 20.48 2.91
CA LEU A 400 -20.36 20.80 1.53
C LEU A 400 -21.25 20.05 0.52
N GLY A 401 -21.79 20.77 -0.46
CA GLY A 401 -22.56 20.18 -1.56
C GLY A 401 -21.70 19.59 -2.68
N ALA A 402 -20.46 20.03 -2.78
CA ALA A 402 -19.46 19.56 -3.73
C ALA A 402 -18.06 19.68 -3.11
N PRO A 403 -17.04 18.96 -3.63
CA PRO A 403 -15.65 19.16 -3.20
C PRO A 403 -15.25 20.63 -3.26
N ALA A 404 -14.53 21.10 -2.24
CA ALA A 404 -14.07 22.48 -2.17
C ALA A 404 -13.13 22.80 -3.34
N SER A 405 -13.26 24.02 -3.88
CA SER A 405 -12.33 24.59 -4.85
C SER A 405 -11.19 25.26 -4.11
N LEU A 406 -9.95 24.83 -4.40
CA LEU A 406 -8.74 25.29 -3.76
C LEU A 406 -7.92 26.16 -4.71
N GLY A 407 -7.44 27.29 -4.21
CA GLY A 407 -6.39 28.07 -4.86
C GLY A 407 -5.00 27.42 -4.73
N THR A 408 -3.99 28.06 -5.32
CA THR A 408 -2.59 27.63 -5.14
C THR A 408 -2.16 27.89 -3.69
N PRO A 409 -1.74 26.88 -2.93
CA PRO A 409 -1.27 27.08 -1.57
C PRO A 409 0.04 27.88 -1.54
N GLY A 410 0.12 28.87 -0.65
CA GLY A 410 1.34 29.61 -0.35
C GLY A 410 1.95 29.15 0.97
N VAL A 411 3.28 29.17 1.09
CA VAL A 411 3.95 28.84 2.35
C VAL A 411 3.97 30.06 3.28
N LEU A 412 3.41 29.91 4.47
CA LEU A 412 3.42 30.93 5.52
C LEU A 412 4.68 30.85 6.37
N LYS A 413 5.00 29.64 6.84
CA LYS A 413 6.06 29.41 7.82
C LYS A 413 6.55 27.96 7.73
N VAL A 414 7.83 27.78 7.96
CA VAL A 414 8.45 26.46 8.16
C VAL A 414 9.12 26.45 9.53
N ASP A 415 8.86 25.41 10.31
CA ASP A 415 9.45 25.19 11.63
C ASP A 415 10.03 23.77 11.68
N GLY A 416 11.33 23.65 11.39
CA GLY A 416 11.98 22.36 11.15
C GLY A 416 11.37 21.65 9.94
N HIS A 417 10.73 20.51 10.17
CA HIS A 417 10.03 19.75 9.12
C HIS A 417 8.52 20.02 9.05
N LYS A 418 8.00 20.93 9.90
CA LYS A 418 6.59 21.31 9.91
C LYS A 418 6.37 22.50 8.98
N VAL A 419 5.37 22.38 8.12
CA VAL A 419 5.09 23.38 7.08
C VAL A 419 3.69 23.93 7.29
N MET A 420 3.58 25.24 7.48
CA MET A 420 2.29 25.95 7.49
C MET A 420 2.00 26.49 6.10
N LEU A 421 0.94 25.98 5.49
CA LEU A 421 0.44 26.35 4.18
C LEU A 421 -0.83 27.20 4.36
N ARG A 422 -0.92 28.32 3.64
CA ARG A 422 -2.16 29.08 3.49
C ARG A 422 -2.77 28.78 2.14
N VAL A 423 -4.05 28.43 2.13
CA VAL A 423 -4.81 28.24 0.89
C VAL A 423 -6.11 29.01 0.96
N ASP A 424 -6.44 29.71 -0.11
CA ASP A 424 -7.77 30.27 -0.31
C ASP A 424 -8.69 29.17 -0.81
N ALA A 425 -9.65 28.78 0.02
CA ALA A 425 -10.58 27.72 -0.27
C ALA A 425 -11.99 28.28 -0.38
N SER A 426 -12.72 27.82 -1.38
CA SER A 426 -14.11 28.20 -1.64
C SER A 426 -14.98 26.96 -1.81
N GLY A 427 -16.20 27.02 -1.30
CA GLY A 427 -17.12 25.90 -1.34
C GLY A 427 -18.57 26.35 -1.36
N VAL A 428 -19.43 25.47 -1.82
CA VAL A 428 -20.89 25.64 -1.72
C VAL A 428 -21.34 24.79 -0.54
N LEU A 429 -21.75 25.45 0.54
CA LEU A 429 -22.40 24.81 1.67
C LEU A 429 -23.88 24.63 1.34
N GLN A 430 -24.45 23.49 1.73
CA GLN A 430 -25.86 23.19 1.62
C GLN A 430 -26.42 22.71 2.96
N SER A 431 -27.70 22.93 3.21
CA SER A 431 -28.36 22.38 4.40
C SER A 431 -28.18 20.85 4.46
N ALA A 432 -27.77 20.34 5.61
CA ALA A 432 -27.64 18.92 5.90
C ALA A 432 -29.04 18.31 6.08
N ILE A 433 -29.48 17.59 5.06
CA ILE A 433 -30.79 16.92 5.04
C ILE A 433 -30.59 15.45 5.40
N ASP A 434 -31.17 15.00 6.52
CA ASP A 434 -31.22 13.57 6.89
C ASP A 434 -32.25 12.83 6.02
N ALA A 435 -31.81 12.41 4.84
CA ALA A 435 -32.64 11.68 3.90
C ALA A 435 -33.16 10.34 4.47
N ASP A 436 -32.39 9.67 5.33
CA ASP A 436 -32.77 8.39 5.92
C ASP A 436 -33.76 8.55 7.09
N GLY A 437 -33.60 9.62 7.89
CA GLY A 437 -34.58 10.04 8.88
C GLY A 437 -35.91 10.38 8.22
N ILE A 438 -35.88 11.18 7.15
CA ILE A 438 -37.08 11.53 6.36
C ILE A 438 -37.71 10.27 5.76
N ARG A 439 -36.91 9.37 5.18
CA ARG A 439 -37.39 8.10 4.62
C ARG A 439 -38.18 7.31 5.67
N ARG A 440 -37.63 7.13 6.87
CA ARG A 440 -38.28 6.41 7.97
C ARG A 440 -39.54 7.11 8.47
N ALA A 441 -39.53 8.43 8.57
CA ALA A 441 -40.67 9.21 9.05
C ALA A 441 -41.87 9.19 8.09
N LEU A 442 -41.62 9.03 6.79
CA LEU A 442 -42.64 9.07 5.74
C LEU A 442 -43.23 7.70 5.36
N VAL A 443 -42.67 6.58 5.87
CA VAL A 443 -43.22 5.24 5.59
C VAL A 443 -44.64 5.14 6.15
N GLY A 444 -45.59 4.79 5.27
CA GLY A 444 -47.01 4.66 5.62
C GLY A 444 -47.76 6.00 5.68
N SER A 445 -47.11 7.13 5.41
CA SER A 445 -47.76 8.45 5.35
C SER A 445 -48.57 8.64 4.08
N SER A 446 -49.60 9.49 4.15
CA SER A 446 -50.31 9.97 2.96
C SER A 446 -49.51 11.08 2.25
N PRO A 447 -49.77 11.37 0.96
CA PRO A 447 -49.13 12.48 0.26
C PRO A 447 -49.35 13.85 0.91
N GLN A 448 -50.51 14.05 1.55
CA GLN A 448 -50.82 15.31 2.26
C GLN A 448 -50.02 15.42 3.56
N ASP A 449 -49.95 14.35 4.34
CA ASP A 449 -49.16 14.30 5.58
C ASP A 449 -47.67 14.49 5.28
N ALA A 450 -47.18 13.86 4.20
CA ALA A 450 -45.81 14.02 3.74
C ALA A 450 -45.50 15.47 3.38
N ARG A 451 -46.36 16.15 2.60
CA ARG A 451 -46.18 17.57 2.29
C ARG A 451 -46.23 18.45 3.53
N ALA A 452 -47.13 18.17 4.47
CA ALA A 452 -47.23 18.91 5.73
C ALA A 452 -46.01 18.71 6.63
N TYR A 453 -45.44 17.51 6.68
CA TYR A 453 -44.21 17.21 7.40
C TYR A 453 -43.01 17.91 6.77
N LEU A 454 -42.82 17.75 5.45
CA LEU A 454 -41.70 18.32 4.72
C LEU A 454 -41.76 19.87 4.68
N GLY A 455 -42.94 20.47 4.67
CA GLY A 455 -43.12 21.91 4.74
C GLY A 455 -42.73 22.55 6.08
N ARG A 456 -42.51 21.75 7.14
CA ARG A 456 -41.97 22.21 8.43
C ARG A 456 -40.44 22.16 8.48
N LEU A 457 -39.80 21.53 7.50
CA LEU A 457 -38.35 21.48 7.44
C LEU A 457 -37.81 22.84 7.01
N SER A 458 -36.87 23.38 7.79
CA SER A 458 -36.09 24.55 7.41
C SER A 458 -34.92 24.16 6.50
N GLY A 459 -34.41 25.11 5.71
CA GLY A 459 -33.21 24.90 4.90
C GLY A 459 -33.45 24.32 3.51
N LEU A 460 -34.69 24.36 2.99
CA LEU A 460 -35.03 24.03 1.59
C LEU A 460 -35.13 25.32 0.74
N ALA A 461 -34.52 25.29 -0.46
CA ALA A 461 -34.55 26.40 -1.40
C ALA A 461 -35.88 26.46 -2.16
N GLU A 462 -36.41 25.29 -2.51
CA GLU A 462 -37.66 25.11 -3.21
C GLU A 462 -38.65 24.29 -2.37
N PRO A 463 -39.97 24.45 -2.59
CA PRO A 463 -40.96 23.59 -1.97
C PRO A 463 -40.70 22.11 -2.30
N PRO A 464 -40.83 21.20 -1.32
CA PRO A 464 -40.57 19.78 -1.53
C PRO A 464 -41.59 19.17 -2.50
N SER A 465 -41.12 18.45 -3.54
CA SER A 465 -42.01 17.72 -4.44
C SER A 465 -42.29 16.32 -3.90
N VAL A 466 -43.57 15.94 -3.88
CA VAL A 466 -44.03 14.64 -3.40
C VAL A 466 -44.97 14.04 -4.44
N ASP A 467 -44.51 12.95 -5.06
CA ASP A 467 -45.25 12.19 -6.07
C ASP A 467 -45.37 10.72 -5.62
N VAL A 468 -46.55 10.12 -5.75
CA VAL A 468 -46.78 8.70 -5.41
C VAL A 468 -47.13 7.93 -6.67
N THR A 469 -46.47 6.78 -6.84
CA THR A 469 -46.72 5.83 -7.93
C THR A 469 -47.14 4.48 -7.33
N PRO A 470 -48.27 3.89 -7.77
CA PRO A 470 -49.28 4.47 -8.66
C PRO A 470 -50.10 5.60 -7.99
N SER A 471 -50.60 6.56 -8.79
CA SER A 471 -51.22 7.80 -8.31
C SER A 471 -52.51 7.61 -7.50
N TRP A 472 -53.17 6.46 -7.64
CA TRP A 472 -54.37 6.10 -6.88
C TRP A 472 -54.07 5.58 -5.46
N ALA A 473 -52.81 5.30 -5.12
CA ALA A 473 -52.46 4.73 -3.84
C ALA A 473 -52.61 5.75 -2.69
N PRO A 474 -53.35 5.42 -1.62
CA PRO A 474 -53.62 6.36 -0.53
C PRO A 474 -52.41 6.60 0.40
N ARG A 475 -51.48 5.64 0.44
CA ARG A 475 -50.28 5.63 1.29
C ARG A 475 -49.14 4.96 0.54
N ALA A 476 -47.92 5.38 0.80
CA ALA A 476 -46.73 4.73 0.27
C ALA A 476 -46.03 3.88 1.34
N PHE A 477 -45.55 2.71 0.94
CA PHE A 477 -44.79 1.81 1.82
C PHE A 477 -43.30 1.80 1.53
N ARG A 478 -42.90 2.33 0.37
CA ARG A 478 -41.52 2.62 0.02
C ARG A 478 -41.38 4.10 -0.29
N ILE A 479 -40.36 4.72 0.28
CA ILE A 479 -40.07 6.14 0.08
C ILE A 479 -38.70 6.20 -0.60
N ASP A 480 -38.60 6.91 -1.72
CA ASP A 480 -37.33 7.30 -2.33
C ASP A 480 -37.15 8.80 -2.19
N VAL A 481 -36.16 9.17 -1.37
CA VAL A 481 -35.77 10.56 -1.14
C VAL A 481 -34.59 10.87 -2.06
N ASN A 482 -34.76 11.87 -2.91
CA ASN A 482 -33.72 12.37 -3.79
C ASN A 482 -33.39 13.82 -3.40
N VAL A 483 -32.17 14.05 -2.92
CA VAL A 483 -31.67 15.39 -2.63
C VAL A 483 -30.91 15.86 -3.88
N ARG A 484 -31.44 16.87 -4.57
CA ARG A 484 -30.81 17.43 -5.76
C ARG A 484 -30.13 18.74 -5.41
N GLY A 485 -28.91 18.94 -5.90
CA GLY A 485 -28.26 20.25 -5.84
C GLY A 485 -29.11 21.30 -6.57
N PRO A 486 -29.06 22.58 -6.15
CA PRO A 486 -29.75 23.65 -6.85
C PRO A 486 -29.26 23.75 -8.30
N LYS A 487 -30.18 24.14 -9.20
CA LYS A 487 -29.89 24.34 -10.62
C LYS A 487 -29.12 25.63 -10.89
#